data_AF-A0A358K1P8-F1
#
_entry.id   AF-A0A358K1P8-F1
#
_cell.length_a   1.000
_cell.length_b   1.000
_cell.length_c   1.000
_cell.angle_alpha   90.00
_cell.angle_beta   90.00
_cell.angle_gamma   90.00
#
_symmetry.space_group_name_H-M   'P 1'
#
loop_
_entity.id
_entity.type
_entity.pdbx_description
1 polymer ?
#
loop_
_entity_poly.entity_id
_entity_poly.type
_entity_poly.pdbx_seq_one_letter_code
_entity_poly.pdbx_strand_id
1 'polypeptide(L)'
;MTRSEHIDGLAVDRLTPADIEYFFRTLHPRVPQRASDEKQKALQELQVRLKDLAIYLGDPLAINIEISDSGAALTSICTRLQHMKRREWRHKKSGLSVLKKLRAEIGEISADLNEIAG
;
A
#
# COMPACT_ATOMS: atom_id res chain seq x y z
N MET A 1 10.94 3.76 -18.73
CA MET A 1 11.22 3.26 -17.37
C MET A 1 10.33 2.06 -17.15
N THR A 2 10.92 0.91 -16.84
CA THR A 2 10.17 -0.30 -16.48
C THR A 2 9.66 -0.22 -15.04
N ARG A 3 8.67 -1.05 -14.69
CA ARG A 3 8.17 -1.18 -13.32
C ARG A 3 9.28 -1.48 -12.32
N SER A 4 10.18 -2.41 -12.66
CA SER A 4 11.32 -2.76 -11.80
C SER A 4 12.27 -1.58 -11.60
N GLU A 5 12.63 -0.87 -12.67
CA GLU A 5 13.49 0.32 -12.60
C GLU A 5 12.90 1.41 -11.71
N HIS A 6 11.57 1.60 -11.76
CA HIS A 6 10.88 2.53 -10.88
C HIS A 6 11.03 2.13 -9.42
N ILE A 7 10.72 0.87 -9.08
CA ILE A 7 10.75 0.34 -7.71
C ILE A 7 12.17 0.39 -7.14
N ASP A 8 13.17 -0.01 -7.93
CA ASP A 8 14.57 0.01 -7.53
C ASP A 8 15.04 1.44 -7.18
N GLY A 9 14.54 2.44 -7.92
CA GLY A 9 14.81 3.86 -7.67
C GLY A 9 14.22 4.42 -6.37
N LEU A 10 13.21 3.77 -5.77
CA LEU A 10 12.56 4.23 -4.54
C LEU A 10 13.33 3.88 -3.26
N ALA A 11 14.31 2.97 -3.34
CA ALA A 11 15.09 2.50 -2.19
C ALA A 11 14.21 2.03 -1.00
N VAL A 12 13.12 1.30 -1.29
CA VAL A 12 12.08 0.92 -0.32
C VAL A 12 12.61 0.16 0.91
N ASP A 13 13.75 -0.53 0.77
CA ASP A 13 14.41 -1.24 1.85
C ASP A 13 14.88 -0.34 3.00
N ARG A 14 15.04 0.97 2.74
CA ARG A 14 15.45 1.97 3.73
C ARG A 14 14.29 2.58 4.51
N LEU A 15 13.04 2.36 4.09
CA LEU A 15 11.87 2.97 4.70
C LEU A 15 11.72 2.52 6.15
N THR A 16 11.65 3.48 7.06
CA THR A 16 11.34 3.25 8.47
C THR A 16 9.84 3.10 8.67
N PRO A 17 9.37 2.60 9.83
CA PRO A 17 7.94 2.59 10.14
C PRO A 17 7.26 3.96 9.99
N ALA A 18 7.96 5.05 10.35
CA ALA A 18 7.43 6.41 10.20
C ALA A 18 7.25 6.80 8.73
N ASP A 19 8.20 6.42 7.86
CA ASP A 19 8.09 6.67 6.41
C ASP A 19 6.92 5.90 5.79
N ILE A 20 6.69 4.66 6.25
CA ILE A 20 5.57 3.83 5.82
C ILE A 20 4.24 4.44 6.24
N GLU A 21 4.10 4.84 7.50
CA GLU A 21 2.89 5.54 7.98
C GLU A 21 2.64 6.83 7.20
N TYR A 22 3.70 7.61 6.94
CA TYR A 22 3.61 8.84 6.16
C TYR A 22 3.16 8.58 4.72
N PHE A 23 3.71 7.55 4.06
CA PHE A 23 3.31 7.15 2.72
C PHE A 23 1.79 6.92 2.64
N PHE A 24 1.24 6.05 3.48
CA PHE A 24 -0.20 5.73 3.43
C PHE A 24 -1.09 6.93 3.78
N ARG A 25 -0.68 7.77 4.74
CA ARG A 25 -1.42 8.99 5.08
C ARG A 25 -1.50 10.00 3.92
N THR A 26 -0.51 10.03 3.04
CA THR A 26 -0.48 10.94 1.89
C THR A 26 -1.03 10.31 0.61
N LEU A 27 -1.41 9.04 0.65
CA LEU A 27 -1.84 8.26 -0.51
C LEU A 27 -3.30 8.55 -0.90
N HIS A 28 -4.17 8.84 0.06
CA HIS A 28 -5.60 9.05 -0.17
C HIS A 28 -5.94 10.07 -1.28
N PRO A 29 -5.34 11.27 -1.36
CA PRO A 29 -5.62 12.20 -2.46
C PRO A 29 -4.96 11.81 -3.79
N ARG A 30 -4.06 10.82 -3.81
CA ARG A 30 -3.28 10.42 -4.98
C ARG A 30 -3.87 9.24 -5.74
N VAL A 31 -4.77 8.47 -5.12
CA VAL A 31 -5.45 7.35 -5.78
C VAL A 31 -6.63 7.90 -6.57
N PRO A 32 -6.61 7.81 -7.92
CA PRO A 32 -7.72 8.28 -8.73
C PRO A 32 -8.93 7.35 -8.62
N GLN A 33 -10.13 7.92 -8.65
CA GLN A 33 -11.38 7.14 -8.64
C GLN A 33 -11.70 6.51 -10.01
N ARG A 34 -11.13 7.07 -11.08
CA ARG A 34 -11.34 6.63 -12.47
C ARG A 34 -10.03 6.77 -13.22
N ALA A 35 -9.82 5.87 -14.17
CA ALA A 35 -8.70 5.87 -15.10
C ALA A 35 -9.23 5.82 -16.53
N SER A 36 -8.41 6.16 -17.52
CA SER A 36 -8.72 5.88 -18.92
C SER A 36 -8.70 4.36 -19.16
N ASP A 37 -9.32 3.89 -20.24
CA ASP A 37 -9.41 2.45 -20.56
C ASP A 37 -8.03 1.76 -20.58
N GLU A 38 -7.02 2.45 -21.12
CA GLU A 38 -5.62 1.98 -21.17
C GLU A 38 -4.99 1.80 -19.78
N LYS A 39 -5.46 2.57 -18.78
CA LYS A 39 -4.94 2.60 -17.41
C LYS A 39 -5.85 1.90 -16.40
N GLN A 40 -7.02 1.45 -16.84
CA GLN A 40 -8.02 0.79 -16.00
C GLN A 40 -7.47 -0.46 -15.32
N LYS A 41 -6.59 -1.20 -16.00
CA LYS A 41 -5.91 -2.37 -15.44
C LYS A 41 -5.03 -2.01 -14.24
N ALA A 42 -4.18 -0.99 -14.38
CA ALA A 42 -3.29 -0.54 -13.29
C ALA A 42 -4.10 -0.01 -12.08
N LEU A 43 -5.22 0.67 -12.34
CA LEU A 43 -6.13 1.10 -11.26
C LEU A 43 -6.76 -0.09 -10.52
N GLN A 44 -7.19 -1.13 -11.24
CA GLN A 44 -7.72 -2.35 -10.64
C GLN A 44 -6.67 -3.09 -9.81
N GLU A 45 -5.44 -3.19 -10.30
CA GLU A 45 -4.33 -3.81 -9.57
C GLU A 45 -4.01 -3.05 -8.28
N LEU A 46 -3.98 -1.71 -8.33
CA LEU A 46 -3.85 -0.85 -7.15
C LEU A 46 -4.97 -1.09 -6.14
N GLN A 47 -6.22 -1.12 -6.61
CA GLN A 47 -7.41 -1.34 -5.79
C GLN A 47 -7.39 -2.70 -5.05
N VAL A 48 -7.07 -3.77 -5.78
CA VAL A 48 -6.91 -5.12 -5.19
C VAL A 48 -5.80 -5.12 -4.15
N ARG A 49 -4.66 -4.51 -4.47
CA ARG A 49 -3.50 -4.43 -3.58
C ARG A 49 -3.80 -3.72 -2.26
N LEU A 50 -4.54 -2.61 -2.32
CA LEU A 50 -4.96 -1.86 -1.14
C LEU A 50 -5.91 -2.70 -0.26
N LYS A 51 -6.88 -3.38 -0.86
CA LYS A 51 -7.79 -4.27 -0.12
C LYS A 51 -7.04 -5.43 0.53
N ASP A 52 -6.20 -6.13 -0.23
CA ASP A 52 -5.42 -7.27 0.26
C ASP A 52 -4.47 -6.86 1.38
N LEU A 53 -3.88 -5.66 1.30
CA LEU A 53 -3.04 -5.13 2.37
C LEU A 53 -3.85 -4.81 3.63
N ALA A 54 -5.05 -4.25 3.51
CA ALA A 54 -5.94 -4.02 4.65
C ALA A 54 -6.30 -5.35 5.36
N ILE A 55 -6.60 -6.39 4.59
CA ILE A 55 -6.84 -7.76 5.09
C ILE A 55 -5.59 -8.31 5.78
N TYR A 56 -4.42 -8.17 5.15
CA TYR A 56 -3.14 -8.64 5.70
C TYR A 56 -2.79 -7.99 7.04
N LEU A 57 -3.10 -6.70 7.22
CA LEU A 57 -2.89 -5.99 8.48
C LEU A 57 -3.91 -6.37 9.58
N GLY A 58 -4.83 -7.30 9.27
CA GLY A 58 -5.72 -7.93 10.23
C GLY A 58 -6.91 -7.05 10.62
N ASP A 59 -7.42 -6.22 9.71
CA ASP A 59 -8.74 -5.62 9.89
C ASP A 59 -9.83 -6.67 9.56
N PRO A 60 -10.63 -7.09 10.55
CA PRO A 60 -11.69 -8.09 10.34
C PRO A 60 -12.79 -7.60 9.39
N LEU A 61 -12.96 -6.29 9.20
CA LEU A 61 -13.94 -5.71 8.30
C LEU A 61 -13.41 -5.53 6.88
N ALA A 62 -12.09 -5.63 6.67
CA ALA A 62 -11.48 -5.40 5.36
C ALA A 62 -11.95 -6.36 4.26
N ILE A 63 -12.40 -7.57 4.64
CA ILE A 63 -12.96 -8.53 3.68
C ILE A 63 -14.23 -8.00 3.00
N ASN A 64 -15.00 -7.16 3.71
CA ASN A 64 -16.25 -6.57 3.24
C ASN A 64 -16.06 -5.24 2.48
N ILE A 65 -14.84 -4.69 2.46
CA ILE A 65 -14.55 -3.48 1.68
C ILE A 65 -14.67 -3.81 0.19
N GLU A 66 -15.44 -3.01 -0.54
CA GLU A 66 -15.50 -3.14 -2.00
C GLU A 66 -14.13 -2.87 -2.61
N ILE A 67 -13.71 -3.64 -3.62
CA ILE A 67 -12.39 -3.47 -4.26
C ILE A 67 -12.24 -2.04 -4.80
N SER A 68 -13.33 -1.47 -5.35
CA SER A 68 -13.38 -0.09 -5.84
C SER A 68 -13.25 0.98 -4.75
N ASP A 69 -13.49 0.64 -3.48
CA ASP A 69 -13.42 1.59 -2.37
C ASP A 69 -12.01 1.66 -1.77
N SER A 70 -11.10 2.27 -2.54
CA SER A 70 -9.73 2.53 -2.09
C SER A 70 -9.67 3.43 -0.86
N GLY A 71 -10.66 4.32 -0.65
CA GLY A 71 -10.71 5.22 0.50
C GLY A 71 -10.93 4.46 1.81
N ALA A 72 -11.88 3.52 1.82
CA ALA A 72 -12.10 2.65 2.96
C ALA A 72 -10.88 1.75 3.23
N ALA A 73 -10.28 1.16 2.19
CA ALA A 73 -9.07 0.35 2.34
C ALA A 73 -7.90 1.15 2.94
N LEU A 74 -7.66 2.37 2.46
CA LEU A 74 -6.61 3.25 2.99
C LEU A 74 -6.87 3.69 4.43
N THR A 75 -8.12 3.99 4.77
CA THR A 75 -8.51 4.35 6.14
C THR A 75 -8.25 3.19 7.10
N SER A 76 -8.62 1.97 6.68
CA SER A 76 -8.31 0.73 7.40
C SER A 76 -6.80 0.57 7.61
N ILE A 77 -6.02 0.63 6.52
CA ILE A 77 -4.55 0.53 6.58
C ILE A 77 -3.98 1.55 7.57
N CYS A 78 -4.31 2.83 7.42
CA CYS A 78 -3.81 3.89 8.30
C CYS A 78 -4.13 3.61 9.77
N THR A 79 -5.35 3.20 10.07
CA THR A 79 -5.80 2.85 11.43
C THR A 79 -4.98 1.70 12.00
N ARG A 80 -4.78 0.62 11.21
CA ARG A 80 -4.00 -0.55 11.64
C ARG A 80 -2.53 -0.21 11.88
N LEU A 81 -1.92 0.61 11.03
CA LEU A 81 -0.54 1.06 11.20
C LEU A 81 -0.39 1.92 12.47
N GLN A 82 -1.31 2.85 12.73
CA GLN A 82 -1.30 3.68 13.95
C GLN A 82 -1.40 2.86 15.25
N HIS A 83 -2.18 1.78 15.23
CA HIS A 83 -2.32 0.90 16.40
C HIS A 83 -1.16 -0.09 16.57
N MET A 84 -0.30 -0.23 15.55
CA MET A 84 0.80 -1.18 15.59
C MET A 84 1.89 -0.69 16.54
N LYS A 85 2.12 -1.45 17.62
CA LYS A 85 3.11 -1.10 18.65
C LYS A 85 4.52 -1.29 18.10
N ARG A 86 5.49 -0.49 18.58
CA ARG A 86 6.93 -0.62 18.23
C ARG A 86 7.50 -2.05 18.30
N ARG A 87 6.98 -2.89 19.20
CA ARG A 87 7.37 -4.29 19.32
C ARG A 87 6.88 -5.16 18.16
N GLU A 88 5.71 -4.87 17.60
CA GLU A 88 5.11 -5.58 16.46
C GLU A 88 5.87 -5.29 15.18
N TRP A 89 6.32 -4.05 15.01
CA TRP A 89 7.27 -3.65 13.97
C TRP A 89 8.64 -4.36 14.08
N ARG A 90 9.06 -4.77 15.28
CA ARG A 90 10.43 -5.27 15.58
C ARG A 90 10.52 -6.78 15.86
N HIS A 91 9.41 -7.52 15.96
CA HIS A 91 9.48 -8.93 16.39
C HIS A 91 10.12 -9.84 15.32
N LYS A 92 11.16 -10.58 15.75
CA LYS A 92 12.15 -11.32 14.92
C LYS A 92 11.62 -12.44 13.98
N LYS A 93 10.31 -12.70 13.90
CA LYS A 93 9.72 -13.63 12.90
C LYS A 93 8.48 -13.09 12.18
N SER A 94 7.66 -12.24 12.82
CA SER A 94 6.45 -11.63 12.22
C SER A 94 6.56 -10.12 11.94
N GLY A 95 7.39 -9.38 12.67
CA GLY A 95 7.60 -7.94 12.46
C GLY A 95 8.51 -7.64 11.28
N LEU A 96 9.57 -8.44 11.09
CA LEU A 96 10.40 -8.38 9.88
C LEU A 96 9.61 -8.75 8.63
N SER A 97 8.63 -9.65 8.73
CA SER A 97 7.79 -10.01 7.58
C SER A 97 6.77 -8.92 7.25
N VAL A 98 6.16 -8.28 8.25
CA VAL A 98 5.24 -7.15 8.03
C VAL A 98 5.97 -5.95 7.43
N LEU A 99 7.13 -5.57 7.98
CA LEU A 99 7.91 -4.45 7.45
C LEU A 99 8.40 -4.72 6.02
N LYS A 100 8.89 -5.94 5.74
CA LYS A 100 9.29 -6.35 4.39
C LYS A 100 8.11 -6.34 3.42
N LYS A 101 6.94 -6.86 3.84
CA LYS A 101 5.72 -6.85 3.03
C LYS A 101 5.29 -5.42 2.72
N LEU A 102 5.22 -4.54 3.72
CA LEU A 102 4.84 -3.14 3.54
C LEU A 102 5.78 -2.41 2.57
N ARG A 103 7.10 -2.63 2.67
CA ARG A 103 8.07 -2.03 1.75
C ARG A 103 7.88 -2.50 0.31
N ALA A 104 7.65 -3.80 0.11
CA ALA A 104 7.35 -4.35 -1.21
C ALA A 104 6.04 -3.77 -1.76
N GLU A 105 4.98 -3.71 -0.94
CA GLU A 105 3.70 -3.13 -1.36
C GLU A 105 3.83 -1.63 -1.69
N ILE A 106 4.62 -0.86 -0.95
CA ILE A 106 4.86 0.56 -1.29
C ILE A 106 5.50 0.71 -2.66
N GLY A 107 6.48 -0.16 -3.00
CA GLY A 107 7.09 -0.16 -4.32
C GLY A 107 6.05 -0.41 -5.42
N GLU A 108 5.26 -1.46 -5.26
CA GLU A 108 4.22 -1.83 -6.21
C GLU A 108 3.12 -0.75 -6.33
N ILE A 109 2.62 -0.23 -5.21
CA ILE A 109 1.63 0.86 -5.19
C ILE A 109 2.18 2.11 -5.90
N SER A 110 3.44 2.45 -5.67
CA SER A 110 4.06 3.61 -6.32
C SER A 110 4.18 3.40 -7.82
N ALA A 111 4.52 2.18 -8.25
CA ALA A 111 4.56 1.84 -9.67
C ALA A 111 3.17 1.87 -10.31
N ASP A 112 2.14 1.33 -9.65
CA ASP A 112 0.76 1.40 -10.13
C ASP A 112 0.33 2.85 -10.34
N LEU A 113 0.62 3.73 -9.37
CA LEU A 113 0.34 5.16 -9.47
C LEU A 113 1.12 5.85 -10.59
N ASN A 114 2.39 5.49 -10.78
CA ASN A 114 3.21 6.01 -11.87
C ASN A 114 2.68 5.58 -13.24
N GLU A 115 2.22 4.32 -13.37
CA GLU A 115 1.61 3.80 -14.59
C GLU A 115 0.28 4.48 -14.90
N ILE A 116 -0.52 4.81 -13.88
CA ILE A 116 -1.78 5.54 -14.05
C ILE A 116 -1.54 7.01 -14.44
N ALA A 117 -0.48 7.64 -13.90
CA ALA A 117 -0.19 9.05 -14.11
C ALA A 117 0.53 9.35 -15.44
N GLY A 118 1.31 8.41 -15.95
CA GLY A 118 2.04 8.53 -17.23
C GLY A 118 1.19 8.20 -18.44
#